data_AF-A0A536XVS2-F1
#
_entry.id   AF-A0A536XVS2-F1
#
_cell.length_a   1.000
_cell.length_b   1.000
_cell.length_c   1.000
_cell.angle_alpha   90.00
_cell.angle_beta   90.00
_cell.angle_gamma   90.00
#
_symmetry.space_group_name_H-M   'P 1'
#
loop_
_entity.id
_entity.type
_entity.pdbx_description
1 polymer ?
#
loop_
_entity_poly.entity_id
_entity_poly.type
_entity_poly.pdbx_seq_one_letter_code
_entity_poly.pdbx_strand_id
1 'polypeptide(L)'
;KAVYVNRLMTVGIVDMPKEESAPLLKAVFYHAERKEFVYEHVWRVGDLLLWDNRCSSHARTDFPSTQRRLMWRTTVKGAKRPY
;
A
#
# COMPACT_ATOMS: atom_id res chain seq x y z
N LYS A 1 0.92 -0.93 -16.33
CA LYS A 1 0.74 0.46 -15.88
C LYS A 1 0.08 0.40 -14.51
N ALA A 2 0.47 1.23 -13.54
CA ALA A 2 -0.06 1.22 -12.19
C ALA A 2 -0.09 2.63 -11.62
N VAL A 3 -0.99 2.89 -10.67
CA VAL A 3 -0.97 4.09 -9.85
C VAL A 3 0.10 3.90 -8.78
N TYR A 4 1.09 4.80 -8.73
CA TYR A 4 2.24 4.68 -7.83
C TYR A 4 2.25 5.78 -6.77
N VAL A 5 1.17 5.83 -5.97
CA VAL A 5 1.00 6.76 -4.84
C VAL A 5 0.35 6.05 -3.66
N ASN A 6 0.56 6.54 -2.44
CA ASN A 6 -0.13 6.04 -1.24
C ASN A 6 -0.28 7.14 -0.18
N ARG A 7 -1.29 7.02 0.69
CA ARG A 7 -1.60 8.02 1.73
C ARG A 7 -0.48 8.26 2.73
N LEU A 8 0.33 7.24 3.02
CA LEU A 8 1.33 7.30 4.08
C LEU A 8 2.57 8.10 3.65
N MET A 9 2.96 8.01 2.37
CA MET A 9 4.26 8.50 1.90
C MET A 9 4.16 9.58 0.82
N THR A 10 3.05 9.64 0.06
CA THR A 10 2.92 10.63 -1.02
C THR A 10 2.52 11.99 -0.44
N VAL A 11 3.36 13.00 -0.67
CA VAL A 11 3.21 14.33 -0.07
C VAL A 11 2.55 15.38 -0.97
N GLY A 12 2.55 15.17 -2.28
CA GLY A 12 2.08 16.15 -3.26
C GLY A 12 2.38 15.72 -4.70
N ILE A 13 1.96 16.54 -5.65
CA ILE A 13 2.28 16.39 -7.08
C ILE A 13 3.30 17.48 -7.41
N VAL A 14 4.38 17.09 -8.10
CA VAL A 14 5.45 18.02 -8.51
C VAL A 14 4.86 19.09 -9.43
N ASP A 15 5.31 20.33 -9.26
CA ASP A 15 4.86 21.50 -10.02
C ASP A 15 3.36 21.83 -9.87
N MET A 16 2.72 21.35 -8.79
CA MET A 16 1.33 21.65 -8.48
C MET A 16 1.21 22.18 -7.04
N PRO A 17 0.50 23.31 -6.82
CA PRO A 17 0.22 23.82 -5.48
C PRO A 17 -0.46 22.76 -4.60
N LYS A 18 -0.25 22.85 -3.29
CA LYS A 18 -0.78 21.86 -2.34
C LYS A 18 -2.31 21.83 -2.36
N GLU A 19 -2.91 23.00 -2.49
CA GLU A 19 -4.34 23.25 -2.51
C GLU A 19 -5.02 22.58 -3.71
N GLU A 20 -4.29 22.46 -4.82
CA GLU A 20 -4.73 21.78 -6.05
C GLU A 20 -4.39 20.27 -6.03
N SER A 21 -3.21 19.90 -5.54
CA SER A 21 -2.77 18.49 -5.53
C SER A 21 -3.46 17.65 -4.47
N ALA A 22 -3.78 18.22 -3.31
CA ALA A 22 -4.43 17.52 -2.20
C ALA A 22 -5.78 16.88 -2.59
N PRO A 23 -6.74 17.59 -3.22
CA PRO A 23 -8.01 16.97 -3.63
C PRO A 23 -7.82 15.89 -4.70
N LEU A 24 -6.88 16.05 -5.63
CA LEU A 24 -6.57 15.03 -6.64
C LEU A 24 -6.00 13.76 -6.02
N LEU A 25 -4.98 13.89 -5.17
CA LEU A 25 -4.40 12.76 -4.46
C LEU A 25 -5.45 12.07 -3.57
N LYS A 26 -6.29 12.84 -2.88
CA LYS A 26 -7.39 12.31 -2.07
C LYS A 26 -8.35 11.46 -2.91
N ALA A 27 -8.72 11.92 -4.11
CA ALA A 27 -9.57 11.17 -5.03
C ALA A 27 -8.90 9.87 -5.49
N VAL A 28 -7.62 9.92 -5.85
CA VAL A 28 -6.83 8.74 -6.26
C VAL A 28 -6.75 7.71 -5.13
N PHE A 29 -6.46 8.15 -3.91
CA PHE A 29 -6.39 7.27 -2.75
C PHE A 29 -7.74 6.61 -2.47
N TYR A 30 -8.85 7.36 -2.48
CA TYR A 30 -10.18 6.77 -2.28
C TYR A 30 -10.53 5.75 -3.36
N HIS A 31 -10.17 6.03 -4.62
CA HIS A 31 -10.40 5.08 -5.69
C HIS A 31 -9.58 3.81 -5.49
N ALA A 32 -8.28 3.93 -5.22
CA ALA A 32 -7.37 2.79 -5.03
C ALA A 32 -7.73 1.92 -3.81
N GLU A 33 -8.40 2.48 -2.81
CA GLU A 33 -8.78 1.81 -1.56
C GLU A 33 -10.25 1.32 -1.56
N ARG A 34 -10.97 1.38 -2.69
CA ARG A 34 -12.32 0.81 -2.78
C ARG A 34 -12.29 -0.67 -2.45
N LYS A 35 -13.28 -1.13 -1.68
CA LYS A 35 -13.38 -2.52 -1.20
C LYS A 35 -13.29 -3.57 -2.33
N GLU A 36 -13.80 -3.25 -3.52
CA GLU A 36 -13.72 -4.14 -4.69
C GLU A 36 -12.30 -4.38 -5.23
N PHE A 37 -11.33 -3.53 -4.88
CA PHE A 37 -9.91 -3.69 -5.21
C PHE A 37 -9.09 -4.27 -4.06
N VAL A 38 -9.70 -4.50 -2.89
CA VAL A 38 -9.00 -4.97 -1.71
C VAL A 38 -9.07 -6.49 -1.61
N TYR A 39 -7.90 -7.11 -1.59
CA TYR A 39 -7.73 -8.48 -1.14
C TYR A 39 -7.38 -8.49 0.35
N GLU A 40 -8.15 -9.24 1.15
CA GLU A 40 -7.86 -9.46 2.57
C GLU A 40 -7.33 -10.89 2.79
N HIS A 41 -6.14 -10.98 3.38
CA HIS A 41 -5.52 -12.25 3.71
C HIS A 41 -5.73 -12.59 5.19
N VAL A 42 -6.47 -13.68 5.44
CA VAL A 42 -6.66 -14.24 6.78
C VAL A 42 -5.53 -15.24 7.06
N TRP A 43 -4.52 -14.78 7.80
CA TRP A 43 -3.29 -15.53 8.09
C TRP A 43 -3.53 -16.85 8.83
N ARG A 44 -2.80 -17.89 8.43
CA ARG A 44 -2.62 -19.15 9.16
C ARG A 44 -1.14 -19.41 9.39
N VAL A 45 -0.83 -20.19 10.42
CA VAL A 45 0.56 -20.59 10.68
C VAL A 45 1.07 -21.43 9.50
N GLY A 46 2.21 -21.02 8.95
CA GLY A 46 2.81 -21.65 7.77
C GLY A 46 2.54 -20.92 6.46
N ASP A 47 1.63 -19.95 6.43
CA ASP A 47 1.37 -19.17 5.22
C ASP A 47 2.59 -18.34 4.82
N LEU A 48 2.90 -18.38 3.53
CA LEU A 48 3.85 -17.48 2.88
C LEU A 48 3.09 -16.65 1.85
N LEU A 49 3.12 -15.33 2.03
CA LEU A 49 2.56 -14.38 1.08
C LEU A 49 3.69 -13.70 0.30
N LEU A 50 3.54 -13.65 -1.01
CA LEU A 50 4.35 -12.81 -1.90
C LEU A 50 3.43 -11.81 -2.57
N TRP A 51 3.81 -10.53 -2.58
CA TRP A 51 3.09 -9.48 -3.31
C TRP A 51 4.06 -8.65 -4.14
N ASP A 52 3.55 -8.08 -5.23
CA ASP A 52 4.31 -7.13 -6.05
C ASP A 52 4.25 -5.73 -5.43
N ASN A 53 5.37 -5.29 -4.85
CA ASN A 53 5.46 -4.00 -4.16
C ASN A 53 5.51 -2.77 -5.09
N ARG A 54 5.32 -2.94 -6.41
CA ARG A 54 5.21 -1.82 -7.38
C ARG A 54 3.78 -1.51 -7.79
N CYS A 55 2.94 -2.53 -7.88
CA CYS A 55 1.56 -2.38 -8.36
C CYS A 55 0.51 -2.70 -7.29
N SER A 56 0.93 -3.00 -6.06
CA SER A 56 0.04 -3.14 -4.91
C SER A 56 0.44 -2.22 -3.77
N SER A 57 -0.57 -1.74 -3.05
CA SER A 57 -0.43 -1.12 -1.72
C SER A 57 -0.93 -2.12 -0.68
N HIS A 58 -0.35 -2.09 0.52
CA HIS A 58 -0.76 -2.96 1.62
C HIS A 58 -0.88 -2.16 2.91
N ALA A 59 -1.78 -2.61 3.77
CA ALA A 59 -1.98 -2.10 5.11
C ALA A 59 -2.24 -3.28 6.05
N ARG A 60 -2.05 -3.06 7.35
CA ARG A 60 -2.53 -3.98 8.38
C ARG A 60 -3.76 -3.38 9.05
N THR A 61 -4.71 -4.22 9.41
CA THR A 61 -5.73 -3.88 10.40
C THR A 61 -5.12 -3.91 11.81
N ASP A 62 -5.90 -3.42 12.77
CA ASP A 62 -5.59 -3.62 14.18
C ASP A 62 -5.74 -5.09 14.57
N PHE A 63 -4.96 -5.51 15.56
CA PHE A 63 -5.00 -6.86 16.12
C PHE A 63 -4.94 -6.78 17.65
N PRO A 64 -5.49 -7.76 18.38
CA PRO A 64 -5.52 -7.72 19.84
C PRO A 64 -4.12 -7.58 20.45
N SER A 65 -3.93 -6.59 21.31
CA SER A 65 -2.64 -6.34 21.99
C SER A 65 -2.24 -7.45 22.96
N THR A 66 -3.20 -8.26 23.41
CA THR A 66 -2.99 -9.42 24.27
C THR A 66 -2.46 -10.65 23.52
N GLN A 67 -2.41 -10.61 22.19
CA GLN A 67 -1.94 -11.72 21.36
C GLN A 67 -0.56 -11.42 20.76
N ARG A 68 0.33 -12.41 20.79
CA ARG A 68 1.63 -12.32 20.13
C ARG A 68 1.48 -12.56 18.62
N ARG A 69 2.00 -11.65 17.81
CA ARG A 69 2.09 -11.78 16.35
C ARG A 69 3.55 -11.61 15.90
N LEU A 70 4.16 -12.69 15.41
CA LEU A 70 5.51 -12.70 14.85
C LEU A 70 5.46 -13.05 13.37
N MET A 71 6.12 -12.25 12.54
CA MET A 71 6.23 -12.48 11.11
C MET A 71 7.66 -12.24 10.66
N TRP A 72 8.10 -13.04 9.69
CA TRP A 72 9.39 -12.88 9.05
C TRP A 72 9.16 -12.24 7.68
N ARG A 73 10.00 -11.26 7.32
CA ARG A 73 9.94 -10.59 6.02
C ARG A 73 11.32 -10.55 5.40
N THR A 74 11.37 -10.84 4.10
CA THR A 74 12.49 -10.46 3.24
C THR A 74 11.99 -9.58 2.09
N THR A 75 12.87 -8.82 1.47
CA THR A 75 12.55 -7.94 0.35
C THR A 75 13.39 -8.31 -0.85
N VAL A 76 12.73 -8.64 -1.97
CA VAL A 76 13.42 -8.86 -3.25
C VAL A 76 13.67 -7.52 -3.92
N LYS A 77 14.93 -7.22 -4.26
CA LYS A 77 15.30 -5.97 -4.94
C LYS A 77 14.83 -6.02 -6.40
N GLY A 78 14.09 -4.98 -6.81
CA GLY A 78 13.71 -4.81 -8.21
C GLY A 78 14.90 -4.44 -9.10
N ALA A 79 14.88 -4.88 -10.35
CA ALA A 79 15.97 -4.66 -11.31
C ALA A 79 16.04 -3.22 -11.88
N LYS A 80 14.95 -2.44 -11.78
CA LYS A 80 14.81 -1.11 -12.39
C LYS A 80 14.13 -0.13 -11.43
N ARG A 81 14.44 1.16 -11.54
CA ARG A 81 13.71 2.22 -10.82
C ARG A 81 12.30 2.37 -11.42
N PRO A 82 11.24 2.56 -10.60
CA PRO A 82 9.93 2.95 -11.09
C PRO A 82 9.98 4.30 -11.81
N TYR A 83 9.21 4.44 -12.89
CA TYR A 83 9.06 5.65 -13.70
C TYR A 83 7.59 6.10 -13.70
#